data_AF-R6D8G0-F1
#
_entry.id   AF-R6D8G0-F1
#
_cell.length_a   1.000
_cell.length_b   1.000
_cell.length_c   1.000
_cell.angle_alpha   90.00
_cell.angle_beta   90.00
_cell.angle_gamma   90.00
#
_symmetry.space_group_name_H-M   'P 1'
#
loop_
_entity.id
_entity.type
_entity.pdbx_description
1 polymer ?
#
loop_
_entity_poly.entity_id
_entity_poly.type
_entity_poly.pdbx_seq_one_letter_code
_entity_poly.pdbx_strand_id
1 'polypeptide(L)'
;MKKMSKGFTLVELVVVIAIIGVLAAILVPSMLNYVRKSRLKSANTNAKTAYNAVAEFLAEQESKGISREQAISYYGGNVIDCTTPPTGNQNQLQAQEAVYSVLAENGITAGDVWVGEQTINSTASFYVQWTGDEDPTLSTAIFGQYPDPITWDSWKNGSPHWKQYNEYD
;
A
#
# COMPACT_ATOMS: atom_id res chain seq x y z
N MET A 1 -61.60 -6.58 -20.33
CA MET A 1 -61.04 -5.23 -20.50
C MET A 1 -59.52 -5.33 -20.63
N LYS A 2 -58.94 -5.01 -21.79
CA LYS A 2 -57.50 -5.10 -22.05
C LYS A 2 -56.86 -3.80 -21.58
N LYS A 3 -56.04 -3.81 -20.52
CA LYS A 3 -55.29 -2.63 -20.08
C LYS A 3 -54.32 -2.24 -21.21
N MET A 4 -54.46 -1.05 -21.77
CA MET A 4 -53.45 -0.48 -22.67
C MET A 4 -52.21 -0.15 -21.85
N SER A 5 -51.15 -0.92 -22.02
CA SER A 5 -49.82 -0.58 -21.52
C SER A 5 -49.36 0.69 -22.22
N LYS A 6 -49.25 1.80 -21.47
CA LYS A 6 -48.62 3.03 -21.94
C LYS A 6 -47.15 2.71 -22.24
N GLY A 7 -46.75 2.83 -23.50
CA GLY A 7 -45.36 2.68 -23.92
C GLY A 7 -44.52 3.87 -23.48
N PHE A 8 -43.25 3.63 -23.19
CA PHE A 8 -42.26 4.67 -22.89
C PHE A 8 -42.00 5.54 -24.12
N THR A 9 -41.94 6.86 -23.96
CA THR A 9 -41.69 7.78 -25.07
C THR A 9 -40.19 7.99 -25.31
N LEU A 10 -39.80 8.26 -26.56
CA LEU A 10 -38.41 8.59 -26.90
C LEU A 10 -37.94 9.87 -26.20
N VAL A 11 -38.84 10.82 -25.96
CA VAL A 11 -38.52 12.07 -25.25
C VAL A 11 -38.20 11.80 -23.78
N GLU A 12 -38.97 10.93 -23.12
CA GLU A 12 -38.67 10.50 -21.75
C GLU A 12 -37.30 9.82 -21.67
N LEU A 13 -36.92 9.00 -22.67
CA LEU A 13 -35.58 8.40 -22.72
C LEU A 13 -34.47 9.45 -22.81
N VAL A 14 -34.62 10.43 -23.69
CA VAL A 14 -33.60 11.46 -23.95
C VAL A 14 -33.37 12.35 -22.73
N VAL A 15 -34.43 12.73 -22.01
CA VAL A 15 -34.29 13.52 -20.78
C VAL A 15 -33.58 12.73 -19.68
N VAL A 16 -33.88 11.43 -19.55
CA VAL A 16 -33.26 10.56 -18.55
C VAL A 16 -31.76 10.41 -18.80
N ILE A 17 -31.32 10.16 -20.04
CA ILE A 17 -29.89 10.05 -20.35
C ILE A 17 -29.16 11.38 -20.13
N ALA A 18 -29.82 12.52 -20.38
CA ALA A 18 -29.23 13.84 -20.15
C ALA A 18 -28.97 14.08 -18.65
N ILE A 19 -29.92 13.73 -17.78
CA ILE A 19 -29.76 13.84 -16.32
C ILE A 19 -28.67 12.88 -15.83
N ILE A 20 -28.67 11.62 -16.28
CA ILE A 20 -27.62 10.64 -15.94
C ILE A 20 -26.24 11.15 -16.37
N GLY A 21 -26.13 11.75 -17.56
CA GLY A 21 -24.88 12.31 -18.07
C GLY A 21 -24.30 13.41 -17.16
N VAL A 22 -25.13 14.34 -16.70
CA VAL A 22 -24.70 15.41 -15.78
C VAL A 22 -24.27 14.83 -14.43
N LEU A 23 -25.03 13.88 -13.87
CA LEU A 23 -24.70 13.24 -12.60
C LEU A 23 -23.39 12.44 -12.70
N ALA A 24 -23.20 11.69 -13.78
CA ALA A 24 -21.99 10.90 -14.01
C ALA A 24 -20.74 11.79 -14.13
N ALA A 25 -20.84 12.93 -14.80
CA ALA A 25 -19.72 13.86 -14.97
C ALA A 25 -19.14 14.37 -13.64
N ILE A 26 -19.99 14.58 -12.63
CA ILE A 26 -19.56 15.02 -11.29
C ILE A 26 -19.15 13.83 -10.42
N LEU A 27 -19.91 12.73 -10.50
CA LEU A 27 -19.75 11.59 -9.61
C LEU A 27 -18.49 10.77 -9.91
N VAL A 28 -18.19 10.51 -11.18
CA VAL A 28 -17.06 9.66 -11.59
C VAL A 28 -15.72 10.15 -11.04
N PRO A 29 -15.29 11.42 -11.24
CA PRO A 29 -13.99 11.87 -10.71
C PRO A 29 -13.95 11.86 -9.18
N SER A 30 -15.06 12.18 -8.51
CA SER A 30 -15.17 12.16 -7.05
C SER A 30 -15.01 10.74 -6.50
N MET A 31 -15.71 9.76 -7.09
CA MET A 31 -15.64 8.36 -6.70
C MET A 31 -14.24 7.76 -6.92
N LEU A 32 -13.59 8.08 -8.05
CA LEU A 32 -12.21 7.63 -8.30
C LEU A 32 -11.23 8.14 -7.24
N ASN A 33 -11.34 9.42 -6.83
CA ASN A 33 -10.51 9.98 -5.76
C ASN A 33 -10.82 9.34 -4.40
N TYR A 34 -12.09 9.06 -4.11
CA TYR A 34 -12.48 8.36 -2.89
C TYR A 34 -11.88 6.96 -2.81
N VAL A 35 -11.96 6.18 -3.90
CA VAL A 35 -11.36 4.85 -3.99
C VAL A 35 -9.85 4.91 -3.80
N ARG A 36 -9.15 5.84 -4.46
CA ARG A 36 -7.71 6.04 -4.29
C ARG A 36 -7.33 6.40 -2.85
N LYS A 37 -8.05 7.33 -2.23
CA LYS A 37 -7.81 7.70 -0.82
C LYS A 37 -8.06 6.52 0.13
N SER A 38 -9.07 5.69 -0.16
CA SER A 38 -9.32 4.46 0.60
C SER A 38 -8.17 3.46 0.44
N ARG A 39 -7.69 3.25 -0.80
CA ARG A 39 -6.53 2.40 -1.08
C ARG A 39 -5.28 2.88 -0.35
N LEU A 40 -5.01 4.19 -0.34
CA LEU A 40 -3.88 4.78 0.38
C LEU A 40 -3.96 4.52 1.89
N LYS A 41 -5.15 4.66 2.48
CA LYS A 41 -5.37 4.35 3.89
C LYS A 41 -5.13 2.87 4.20
N SER A 42 -5.63 1.97 3.35
CA SER A 42 -5.36 0.53 3.47
C SER A 42 -3.87 0.24 3.32
N ALA A 43 -3.20 0.86 2.36
CA ALA A 43 -1.77 0.69 2.13
C ALA A 43 -0.94 1.12 3.36
N ASN A 44 -1.24 2.28 3.96
CA ASN A 44 -0.59 2.72 5.20
C ASN A 44 -0.86 1.76 6.37
N THR A 45 -2.05 1.14 6.41
CA THR A 45 -2.38 0.14 7.44
C THR A 45 -1.57 -1.14 7.24
N ASN A 46 -1.43 -1.62 6.00
CA ASN A 46 -0.62 -2.79 5.67
C ASN A 46 0.86 -2.54 5.96
N ALA A 47 1.37 -1.35 5.61
CA ALA A 47 2.73 -0.93 5.96
C ALA A 47 2.96 -0.93 7.48
N LYS A 48 1.95 -0.52 8.27
CA LYS A 48 2.02 -0.59 9.74
C LYS A 48 2.05 -2.03 10.26
N THR A 49 1.26 -2.94 9.68
CA THR A 49 1.31 -4.36 10.04
C THR A 49 2.70 -4.94 9.76
N ALA A 50 3.24 -4.68 8.56
CA ALA A 50 4.59 -5.09 8.19
C ALA A 50 5.65 -4.47 9.12
N TYR A 51 5.52 -3.19 9.47
CA TYR A 51 6.41 -2.52 10.41
C TYR A 51 6.44 -3.20 11.78
N ASN A 52 5.29 -3.59 12.31
CA ASN A 52 5.24 -4.29 13.60
C ASN A 52 5.96 -5.64 13.53
N ALA A 53 5.79 -6.39 12.44
CA ALA A 53 6.49 -7.66 12.23
C ALA A 53 8.02 -7.46 12.14
N VAL A 54 8.46 -6.42 11.43
CA VAL A 54 9.89 -6.04 11.39
C VAL A 54 10.38 -5.64 12.78
N ALA A 55 9.62 -4.85 13.54
CA ALA A 55 10.00 -4.42 14.88
C ALA A 55 10.16 -5.61 15.84
N GLU A 56 9.26 -6.59 15.77
CA GLU A 56 9.32 -7.82 16.53
C GLU A 56 10.56 -8.65 16.17
N PHE A 57 10.82 -8.84 14.87
CA PHE A 57 12.03 -9.50 14.40
C PHE A 57 13.30 -8.81 14.92
N LEU A 58 13.37 -7.48 14.82
CA LEU A 58 14.53 -6.72 15.30
C LEU A 58 14.74 -6.89 16.81
N ALA A 59 13.67 -6.86 17.60
CA ALA A 59 13.75 -7.09 19.05
C ALA A 59 14.24 -8.52 19.38
N GLU A 60 13.79 -9.53 18.64
CA GLU A 60 14.27 -10.90 18.79
C GLU A 60 15.77 -11.01 18.49
N GLN A 61 16.23 -10.35 17.42
CA GLN A 61 17.64 -10.40 17.01
C GLN A 61 18.55 -9.63 17.98
N GLU A 62 18.08 -8.52 18.55
CA GLU A 62 18.78 -7.80 19.63
C GLU A 62 18.97 -8.71 20.86
N SER A 63 17.99 -9.54 21.21
CA SER A 63 18.12 -10.52 22.32
C SER A 63 19.20 -11.58 22.07
N LYS A 64 19.50 -11.86 20.79
CA LYS A 64 20.56 -12.78 20.35
C LYS A 64 21.92 -12.07 20.20
N GLY A 65 22.00 -10.79 20.54
CA GLY A 65 23.21 -9.98 20.46
C GLY A 65 23.56 -9.47 19.06
N ILE A 66 22.61 -9.52 18.12
CA ILE A 66 22.78 -8.96 16.77
C ILE A 66 22.36 -7.49 16.80
N SER A 67 23.19 -6.59 16.25
CA SER A 67 22.83 -5.16 16.23
C SER A 67 21.64 -4.91 15.31
N ARG A 68 20.88 -3.85 15.59
CA ARG A 68 19.73 -3.45 14.76
C ARG A 68 20.14 -3.22 13.30
N GLU A 69 21.24 -2.53 13.08
CA GLU A 69 21.83 -2.28 11.75
C GLU A 69 22.11 -3.61 11.00
N GLN A 70 22.70 -4.58 11.69
CA GLN A 70 22.95 -5.91 11.11
C GLN A 70 21.65 -6.66 10.81
N ALA A 71 20.67 -6.62 11.71
CA ALA A 71 19.39 -7.30 11.51
C ALA A 71 18.57 -6.65 10.37
N ILE A 72 18.62 -5.33 10.22
CA ILE A 72 18.00 -4.62 9.08
C ILE A 72 18.72 -5.00 7.78
N SER A 73 20.05 -5.14 7.79
CA SER A 73 20.80 -5.57 6.61
C SER A 73 20.40 -6.95 6.08
N TYR A 74 19.74 -7.80 6.89
CA TYR A 74 19.21 -9.08 6.43
C TYR A 74 18.02 -8.92 5.45
N TYR A 75 17.30 -7.80 5.51
CA TYR A 75 16.36 -7.44 4.45
C TYR A 75 17.08 -7.01 3.17
N GLY A 76 18.32 -6.51 3.26
CA GLY A 76 19.29 -6.46 2.14
C GLY A 76 18.86 -5.66 0.91
N GLY A 77 17.97 -4.68 1.06
CA GLY A 77 17.34 -3.97 -0.06
C GLY A 77 16.37 -4.83 -0.89
N ASN A 78 16.13 -6.08 -0.46
CA ASN A 78 15.18 -6.96 -1.08
C ASN A 78 13.75 -6.54 -0.75
N VAL A 79 12.90 -6.81 -1.70
CA VAL A 79 11.47 -6.69 -1.57
C VAL A 79 10.96 -8.01 -1.00
N ILE A 80 10.12 -7.95 0.03
CA ILE A 80 9.38 -9.12 0.50
C ILE A 80 8.12 -9.20 -0.35
N ASP A 81 8.09 -10.17 -1.25
CA ASP A 81 6.90 -10.52 -2.03
C ASP A 81 5.88 -11.18 -1.11
N CYS A 82 4.68 -10.61 -1.01
CA CYS A 82 3.61 -11.17 -0.18
C CYS A 82 2.81 -12.28 -0.89
N THR A 83 3.05 -12.50 -2.18
CA THR A 83 2.36 -13.53 -3.00
C THR A 83 3.05 -14.89 -2.94
N THR A 84 4.35 -14.91 -2.67
CA THR A 84 5.13 -16.15 -2.60
C THR A 84 5.97 -16.22 -1.33
N PRO A 85 6.12 -17.41 -0.71
CA PRO A 85 7.01 -17.55 0.43
C PRO A 85 8.44 -17.15 0.05
N PRO A 86 9.15 -16.41 0.93
CA PRO A 86 10.48 -15.92 0.62
C PRO A 86 11.46 -17.07 0.39
N THR A 87 12.46 -16.79 -0.46
CA THR A 87 13.58 -17.70 -0.72
C THR A 87 14.89 -16.91 -0.63
N GLY A 88 15.96 -17.54 -0.13
CA GLY A 88 17.24 -16.85 0.01
C GLY A 88 18.19 -17.52 0.99
N ASN A 89 19.24 -16.80 1.37
CA ASN A 89 20.18 -17.26 2.39
C ASN A 89 19.52 -17.29 3.77
N GLN A 90 20.01 -18.14 4.69
CA GLN A 90 19.38 -18.41 5.99
C GLN A 90 18.93 -17.15 6.76
N ASN A 91 19.79 -16.12 6.85
CA ASN A 91 19.46 -14.88 7.57
C ASN A 91 18.41 -14.03 6.85
N GLN A 92 18.45 -13.99 5.51
CA GLN A 92 17.49 -13.24 4.69
C GLN A 92 16.13 -13.93 4.74
N LEU A 93 16.12 -15.27 4.63
CA LEU A 93 14.92 -16.07 4.75
C LEU A 93 14.25 -15.87 6.11
N GLN A 94 15.02 -15.91 7.20
CA GLN A 94 14.48 -15.71 8.54
C GLN A 94 13.84 -14.33 8.71
N ALA A 95 14.48 -13.28 8.20
CA ALA A 95 13.97 -11.91 8.27
C ALA A 95 12.69 -11.74 7.44
N GLN A 96 12.71 -12.20 6.19
CA GLN A 96 11.58 -12.06 5.27
C GLN A 96 10.39 -12.93 5.71
N GLU A 97 10.64 -14.15 6.22
CA GLU A 97 9.60 -15.06 6.70
C GLU A 97 8.88 -14.49 7.93
N ALA A 98 9.61 -13.83 8.85
CA ALA A 98 9.00 -13.19 10.01
C ALA A 98 7.97 -12.11 9.61
N VAL A 99 8.20 -11.41 8.49
CA VAL A 99 7.26 -10.43 7.96
C VAL A 99 6.16 -11.09 7.12
N TYR A 100 6.54 -12.01 6.23
CA TYR A 100 5.63 -12.72 5.34
C TYR A 100 4.54 -13.48 6.12
N SER A 101 4.93 -14.24 7.14
CA SER A 101 4.01 -15.03 7.96
C SER A 101 2.96 -14.15 8.65
N VAL A 102 3.39 -13.06 9.30
CA VAL A 102 2.48 -12.11 9.95
C VAL A 102 1.52 -11.47 8.94
N LEU A 103 2.00 -11.10 7.75
CA LEU A 103 1.15 -10.52 6.71
C LEU A 103 0.14 -11.53 6.17
N ALA A 104 0.58 -12.76 5.90
CA ALA A 104 -0.29 -13.84 5.44
C ALA A 104 -1.38 -14.17 6.48
N GLU A 105 -1.04 -14.20 7.77
CA GLU A 105 -1.99 -14.39 8.87
C GLU A 105 -3.03 -13.26 8.96
N ASN A 106 -2.64 -12.03 8.58
CA ASN A 106 -3.54 -10.88 8.50
C ASN A 106 -4.29 -10.80 7.15
N GLY A 107 -4.18 -11.82 6.28
CA GLY A 107 -4.84 -11.87 4.98
C GLY A 107 -4.23 -10.94 3.92
N ILE A 108 -3.02 -10.42 4.17
CA ILE A 108 -2.26 -9.59 3.24
C ILE A 108 -1.36 -10.52 2.43
N THR A 109 -1.90 -11.06 1.33
CA THR A 109 -1.22 -12.06 0.46
C THR A 109 -0.88 -11.50 -0.92
N ALA A 110 -0.73 -10.17 -0.98
CA ALA A 110 -0.73 -9.37 -2.19
C ALA A 110 0.23 -8.20 -2.02
N GLY A 111 0.91 -7.84 -3.11
CA GLY A 111 1.89 -6.78 -3.17
C GLY A 111 3.21 -7.07 -2.47
N ASP A 112 3.97 -6.00 -2.23
CA ASP A 112 5.38 -6.03 -1.90
C ASP A 112 5.70 -5.15 -0.69
N VAL A 113 6.59 -5.60 0.19
CA VAL A 113 7.09 -4.81 1.32
C VAL A 113 8.55 -4.44 1.12
N TRP A 114 8.89 -3.21 1.48
CA TRP A 114 10.26 -2.75 1.55
C TRP A 114 10.56 -2.16 2.92
N VAL A 115 11.74 -2.50 3.46
CA VAL A 115 12.25 -2.01 4.74
C VAL A 115 13.43 -1.10 4.46
N GLY A 116 13.29 0.18 4.83
CA GLY A 116 14.33 1.19 4.71
C GLY A 116 14.91 1.57 6.06
N GLU A 117 16.19 1.92 6.10
CA GLU A 117 16.89 2.42 7.29
C GLU A 117 17.09 3.94 7.18
N GLN A 118 16.99 4.63 8.30
CA GLN A 118 17.29 6.06 8.39
C GLN A 118 17.94 6.38 9.73
N THR A 119 19.07 7.06 9.72
CA THR A 119 19.71 7.54 10.96
C THR A 119 19.14 8.89 11.34
N ILE A 120 18.40 8.95 12.44
CA ILE A 120 17.82 10.19 12.96
C ILE A 120 18.54 10.53 14.27
N ASN A 121 19.19 11.70 14.33
CA ASN A 121 19.93 12.15 15.53
C ASN A 121 20.91 11.08 16.06
N SER A 122 21.67 10.44 15.17
CA SER A 122 22.62 9.34 15.50
C SER A 122 21.97 8.07 16.05
N THR A 123 20.66 7.91 15.91
CA THR A 123 19.92 6.70 16.28
C THR A 123 19.41 6.01 15.02
N ALA A 124 19.80 4.75 14.82
CA ALA A 124 19.30 3.92 13.72
C ALA A 124 17.77 3.75 13.87
N SER A 125 17.05 4.35 12.94
CA SER A 125 15.61 4.24 12.78
C SER A 125 15.30 3.50 11.50
N PHE A 126 14.07 3.04 11.34
CA PHE A 126 13.65 2.32 10.14
C PHE A 126 12.22 2.70 9.80
N TYR A 127 11.88 2.54 8.54
CA TYR A 127 10.54 2.71 8.02
C TYR A 127 10.21 1.55 7.10
N VAL A 128 8.92 1.32 6.91
CA VAL A 128 8.42 0.26 6.04
C VAL A 128 7.47 0.87 5.03
N GLN A 129 7.65 0.49 3.78
CA GLN A 129 6.74 0.78 2.69
C GLN A 129 6.06 -0.50 2.24
N TRP A 130 4.79 -0.40 1.90
CA TRP A 130 4.00 -1.49 1.34
C TRP A 130 3.33 -1.02 0.05
N THR A 131 3.38 -1.81 -1.00
CA THR A 131 2.57 -1.63 -2.20
C THR A 131 1.56 -2.76 -2.33
N GLY A 132 0.45 -2.50 -3.00
CA GLY A 132 -0.48 -3.56 -3.41
C GLY A 132 -0.01 -4.28 -4.67
N ASP A 133 -0.94 -4.91 -5.37
CA ASP A 133 -0.67 -5.69 -6.60
C ASP A 133 -0.37 -4.84 -7.85
N GLU A 134 -0.33 -3.51 -7.70
CA GLU A 134 -0.03 -2.60 -8.79
C GLU A 134 1.48 -2.45 -8.93
N ASP A 135 1.98 -2.31 -10.17
CA ASP A 135 3.39 -1.99 -10.39
C ASP A 135 3.73 -0.69 -9.64
N PRO A 136 4.57 -0.77 -8.60
CA PRO A 136 4.83 0.33 -7.68
C PRO A 136 5.68 1.45 -8.29
N THR A 137 6.19 1.28 -9.51
CA THR A 137 6.96 2.31 -10.23
C THR A 137 6.09 3.27 -11.03
N LEU A 138 4.81 2.95 -11.23
CA LEU A 138 3.87 3.77 -11.99
C LEU A 138 3.53 5.07 -11.23
N SER A 139 3.35 6.18 -11.95
CA SER A 139 2.93 7.47 -11.36
C SER A 139 1.53 7.46 -10.75
N THR A 140 0.74 6.43 -11.08
CA THR A 140 -0.59 6.18 -10.52
C THR A 140 -0.58 5.20 -9.35
N ALA A 141 0.56 4.56 -9.08
CA ALA A 141 0.68 3.56 -8.03
C ALA A 141 0.42 4.19 -6.67
N ILE A 142 -0.24 3.41 -5.81
CA ILE A 142 -0.50 3.78 -4.43
C ILE A 142 0.28 2.81 -3.55
N PHE A 143 1.20 3.36 -2.78
CA PHE A 143 1.91 2.67 -1.72
C PHE A 143 1.62 3.34 -0.39
N GLY A 144 1.85 2.61 0.69
CA GLY A 144 1.73 3.07 2.06
C GLY A 144 3.08 3.08 2.74
N GLN A 145 3.17 3.84 3.83
CA GLN A 145 4.37 3.94 4.65
C GLN A 145 4.00 3.96 6.14
N TYR A 146 4.92 3.48 6.97
CA TYR A 146 4.88 3.65 8.41
C TYR A 146 6.33 3.73 8.94
N PRO A 147 6.67 4.55 9.95
CA PRO A 147 5.79 5.33 10.84
C PRO A 147 5.22 6.63 10.28
N ASP A 148 5.75 7.17 9.18
CA ASP A 148 5.28 8.40 8.55
C ASP A 148 4.35 8.08 7.37
N PRO A 149 3.02 7.96 7.59
CA PRO A 149 2.09 7.56 6.55
C PRO A 149 1.95 8.61 5.45
N ILE A 150 1.84 8.13 4.23
CA ILE A 150 1.66 8.98 3.07
C ILE A 150 0.27 9.60 3.12
N THR A 151 0.22 10.92 3.09
CA THR A 151 -1.04 11.67 3.06
C THR A 151 -1.56 11.80 1.64
N TRP A 152 -2.88 11.95 1.51
CA TRP A 152 -3.49 12.20 0.20
C TRP A 152 -2.92 13.44 -0.49
N ASP A 153 -2.61 14.49 0.29
CA ASP A 153 -2.07 15.73 -0.25
C ASP A 153 -0.62 15.61 -0.71
N SER A 154 0.20 14.81 -0.01
CA SER A 154 1.53 14.44 -0.48
C SER A 154 1.44 13.65 -1.78
N TRP A 155 0.60 12.60 -1.81
CA TRP A 155 0.46 11.75 -2.99
C TRP A 155 -0.05 12.50 -4.22
N LYS A 156 -1.08 13.34 -4.09
CA LYS A 156 -1.69 14.03 -5.23
C LYS A 156 -0.79 15.12 -5.85
N ASN A 157 0.09 15.73 -5.05
CA ASN A 157 0.86 16.92 -5.44
C ASN A 157 2.26 16.57 -5.94
N GLY A 158 2.77 15.37 -5.64
CA GLY A 158 4.09 14.94 -6.04
C GLY A 158 4.15 13.53 -6.65
N SER A 159 3.06 12.75 -6.59
CA SER A 159 3.02 11.33 -6.99
C SER A 159 4.30 10.61 -6.57
N PRO A 160 4.60 10.55 -5.26
CA PRO A 160 5.84 9.98 -4.78
C PRO A 160 5.97 8.55 -5.27
N HIS A 161 7.20 8.08 -5.40
CA HIS A 161 7.49 6.74 -5.90
C HIS A 161 7.95 5.83 -4.77
N TRP A 162 7.63 4.54 -4.91
CA TRP A 162 8.11 3.50 -4.03
C TRP A 162 9.64 3.50 -3.95
N LYS A 163 10.18 3.23 -2.76
CA LYS A 163 11.59 3.30 -2.35
C LYS A 163 12.19 4.71 -2.35
N GLN A 164 11.77 5.56 -3.27
CA GLN A 164 12.32 6.90 -3.47
C GLN A 164 11.83 7.96 -2.48
N TYR A 165 10.64 7.80 -1.88
CA TYR A 165 10.00 8.85 -1.07
C TYR A 165 10.88 9.41 0.07
N ASN A 166 11.70 8.58 0.72
CA ASN A 166 12.59 9.01 1.81
C ASN A 166 14.07 9.03 1.39
N GLU A 167 14.38 8.82 0.11
CA GLU A 167 15.77 8.84 -0.40
C GLU A 167 16.20 10.25 -0.86
N TYR A 168 15.25 11.16 -1.08
CA TYR A 168 15.48 12.49 -1.65
C TYR A 168 15.14 13.68 -0.73
N ASP A 169 14.60 13.42 0.46
CA ASP A 169 14.28 14.40 1.52
C ASP A 169 15.27 14.30 2.69
#